data_AF-A0A1J4LYD6-F1
#
_entry.id   AF-A0A1J4LYD6-F1
#
_cell.length_a   1.000
_cell.length_b   1.000
_cell.length_c   1.000
_cell.angle_alpha   90.00
_cell.angle_beta   90.00
_cell.angle_gamma   90.00
#
_symmetry.space_group_name_H-M   'P 1'
#
loop_
_entity.id
_entity.type
_entity.pdbx_description
1 polymer ?
#
loop_
_entity_poly.entity_id
_entity_poly.type
_entity_poly.pdbx_seq_one_letter_code
_entity_poly.pdbx_strand_id
1 'polypeptide(L)'
;MIDSITIRWTPIGGLPRQVTFEPHDDGWLRIESEWNGSYWRECGSEPVTASPITDPTDSPPTLEELIDDSRNTWDQNDPTVLTFSPTSEVVAAVNGDLRYRSPQQDSWNTISKADLESHLRTAGYPTTQLISETPYDRTDLAQRGANR
;
A
#
# COMPACT_ATOMS: atom_id res chain seq x y z
N MET A 1 12.11 29.47 -18.36
CA MET A 1 11.14 29.82 -17.32
C MET A 1 10.44 28.52 -16.99
N ILE A 2 10.62 28.00 -15.78
CA ILE A 2 9.90 26.78 -15.40
C ILE A 2 8.54 27.24 -14.88
N ASP A 3 7.47 26.70 -15.43
CA ASP A 3 6.12 27.04 -15.03
C ASP A 3 5.80 26.38 -13.68
N SER A 4 4.96 27.05 -12.88
CA SER A 4 4.47 26.46 -11.63
C SER A 4 3.61 25.22 -11.90
N ILE A 5 3.66 24.27 -10.98
CA ILE A 5 2.88 23.03 -11.06
C ILE A 5 1.81 23.07 -9.98
N THR A 6 0.54 22.89 -10.34
CA THR A 6 -0.57 22.88 -9.39
C THR A 6 -1.27 21.51 -9.39
N ILE A 7 -1.36 20.92 -8.19
CA ILE A 7 -2.12 19.68 -7.94
C ILE A 7 -3.34 20.04 -7.10
N ARG A 8 -4.52 19.56 -7.48
CA ARG A 8 -5.79 19.81 -6.77
C ARG A 8 -6.50 18.51 -6.43
N TRP A 9 -7.07 18.44 -5.24
CA TRP A 9 -7.88 17.29 -4.81
C TRP A 9 -8.91 17.71 -3.77
N THR A 10 -9.94 16.89 -3.58
CA THR A 10 -10.93 17.08 -2.52
C THR A 10 -10.86 15.87 -1.57
N PRO A 11 -10.36 16.02 -0.34
CA PRO A 11 -10.34 14.94 0.64
C PRO A 11 -11.77 14.55 1.05
N ILE A 12 -11.99 13.27 1.35
CA ILE A 12 -13.29 12.78 1.82
C ILE A 12 -13.63 13.48 3.15
N GLY A 13 -14.77 14.18 3.20
CA GLY A 13 -15.23 14.90 4.39
C GLY A 13 -14.51 16.22 4.68
N GLY A 14 -13.64 16.70 3.78
CA GLY A 14 -12.90 17.95 3.94
C GLY A 14 -13.14 18.96 2.82
N LEU A 15 -12.58 20.15 3.01
CA LEU A 15 -12.59 21.22 2.01
C LEU A 15 -11.62 20.90 0.87
N PRO A 16 -11.89 21.34 -0.37
CA PRO A 16 -10.95 21.22 -1.48
C PRO A 16 -9.57 21.76 -1.11
N ARG A 17 -8.52 21.05 -1.54
CA ARG A 17 -7.12 21.37 -1.29
C ARG A 17 -6.35 21.51 -2.59
N GLN A 18 -5.33 22.33 -2.57
CA GLN A 18 -4.35 22.40 -3.64
C GLN A 18 -2.93 22.54 -3.08
N VAL A 19 -1.97 22.07 -3.86
CA VAL A 19 -0.55 22.30 -3.67
C VAL A 19 -0.02 22.95 -4.94
N THR A 20 0.66 24.08 -4.79
CA THR A 20 1.40 24.74 -5.88
C THR A 20 2.89 24.61 -5.60
N PHE A 21 3.64 24.17 -6.61
CA PHE A 21 5.08 24.24 -6.65
C PHE A 21 5.47 25.46 -7.47
N GLU A 22 6.13 26.44 -6.85
CA GLU A 22 6.57 27.66 -7.50
C GLU A 22 8.10 27.72 -7.54
N PRO A 23 8.71 28.12 -8.67
CA PRO A 23 10.15 28.36 -8.72
C PRO A 23 10.51 29.53 -7.79
N HIS A 24 11.54 29.33 -6.98
CA HIS A 24 12.10 30.33 -6.06
C HIS A 24 13.63 30.38 -6.25
N ASP A 25 14.29 31.44 -5.79
CA ASP A 25 15.73 31.68 -6.03
C ASP A 25 16.64 30.50 -5.63
N ASP A 26 16.26 29.74 -4.59
CA ASP A 26 17.01 28.60 -4.07
C ASP A 26 16.37 27.23 -4.38
N GLY A 27 15.45 27.16 -5.35
CA GLY A 27 14.83 25.90 -5.79
C GLY A 27 13.32 26.02 -6.01
N TRP A 28 12.55 25.19 -5.31
CA TRP A 28 11.10 25.18 -5.39
C TRP A 28 10.48 25.45 -4.03
N LEU A 29 9.38 26.20 -4.03
CA LEU A 29 8.54 26.41 -2.85
C LEU A 29 7.25 25.61 -3.02
N ARG A 30 6.92 24.78 -2.03
CA ARG A 30 5.65 24.05 -1.93
C ARG A 30 4.68 24.88 -1.12
N ILE A 31 3.57 25.29 -1.73
CA ILE A 31 2.53 26.11 -1.10
C ILE A 31 1.25 25.28 -1.00
N GLU A 32 0.79 25.01 0.22
CA GLU A 32 -0.50 24.38 0.49
C GLU A 32 -1.61 25.42 0.62
N SER A 33 -2.74 25.20 -0.03
CA SER A 33 -3.93 26.03 0.13
C SER A 33 -5.20 25.21 0.29
N GLU A 34 -6.14 25.74 1.06
CA GLU A 34 -7.46 25.17 1.29
C GLU A 34 -8.55 26.14 0.78
N TRP A 35 -9.58 25.58 0.15
CA TRP A 35 -10.72 26.37 -0.31
C TRP A 35 -11.67 26.65 0.84
N ASN A 36 -11.84 27.93 1.20
CA ASN A 36 -12.72 28.33 2.30
C ASN A 36 -14.16 28.65 1.88
N GLY A 37 -14.53 28.38 0.62
CA GLY A 37 -15.84 28.75 0.05
C GLY A 37 -15.83 30.02 -0.80
N SER A 38 -14.73 30.78 -0.85
CA SER A 38 -14.63 32.00 -1.66
C SER A 38 -13.27 32.20 -2.33
N TYR A 39 -12.19 31.82 -1.64
CA TYR A 39 -10.83 31.90 -2.18
C TYR A 39 -9.96 30.77 -1.62
N TRP A 40 -8.83 30.54 -2.27
CA TRP A 40 -7.79 29.66 -1.76
C TRP A 40 -7.02 30.39 -0.66
N ARG A 41 -7.13 29.89 0.57
CA ARG A 41 -6.34 30.39 1.70
C ARG A 41 -5.08 29.55 1.81
N GLU A 42 -3.91 30.18 1.76
CA GLU A 42 -2.65 29.52 2.08
C GLU A 42 -2.67 29.04 3.54
N CYS A 43 -2.36 27.77 3.75
CA CYS A 43 -2.31 27.14 5.06
C CYS A 43 -0.89 26.74 5.46
N GLY A 44 0.05 26.73 4.51
CA GLY A 44 1.45 26.46 4.77
C GLY A 44 2.29 26.66 3.51
N SER A 45 3.54 27.03 3.72
CA SER A 45 4.56 27.09 2.68
C SER A 45 5.86 26.52 3.23
N GLU A 46 6.53 25.69 2.43
CA GLU A 46 7.80 25.08 2.79
C GLU A 46 8.74 24.99 1.59
N PRO A 47 10.05 25.23 1.78
CA PRO A 47 11.02 25.01 0.73
C PRO A 47 11.08 23.51 0.41
N VAL A 48 11.05 23.17 -0.87
CA VAL A 48 11.30 21.81 -1.33
C VAL A 48 12.79 21.56 -1.18
N THR A 49 13.18 20.94 -0.07
CA THR A 49 14.50 20.34 0.02
C THR A 49 14.53 19.17 -0.94
N ALA A 50 15.44 19.22 -1.91
CA ALA A 50 15.84 18.01 -2.61
C ALA A 50 16.48 17.11 -1.55
N SER A 51 15.69 16.21 -0.95
CA SER A 51 16.26 14.98 -0.41
C SER A 51 17.13 14.41 -1.53
N PRO A 52 18.36 13.92 -1.25
CA PRO A 52 19.08 13.18 -2.26
C PRO A 52 18.09 12.16 -2.80
N ILE A 53 17.83 12.25 -4.10
CA ILE A 53 17.06 11.24 -4.80
C ILE A 53 17.91 9.99 -4.59
N THR A 54 17.60 9.21 -3.55
CA THR A 54 17.94 7.81 -3.56
C THR A 54 17.25 7.35 -4.80
N ASP A 55 18.05 7.08 -5.82
CA ASP A 55 17.60 6.60 -7.12
C ASP A 55 16.44 5.61 -6.86
N PRO A 56 15.20 5.86 -7.34
CA PRO A 56 14.09 4.95 -7.13
C PRO A 56 14.26 3.72 -8.04
N THR A 57 15.49 3.24 -8.21
CA THR A 57 15.82 2.00 -8.88
C THR A 57 15.18 0.82 -8.13
N ASP A 58 14.89 0.98 -6.84
CA ASP A 58 13.90 0.16 -6.14
C ASP A 58 12.50 0.75 -6.34
N SER A 59 11.95 0.53 -7.54
CA SER A 59 10.48 0.56 -7.67
C SER A 59 9.92 -0.38 -6.61
N PRO A 60 8.85 0.00 -5.88
CA PRO A 60 8.25 -0.90 -4.92
C PRO A 60 7.93 -2.21 -5.62
N PRO A 61 8.23 -3.37 -4.99
CA PRO A 61 8.03 -4.67 -5.59
C PRO A 61 6.59 -4.79 -6.06
N THR A 62 6.40 -5.27 -7.28
CA THR A 62 5.09 -5.53 -7.88
C THR A 62 4.33 -6.59 -7.10
N LEU A 63 3.01 -6.62 -7.23
CA LEU A 63 2.18 -7.65 -6.60
C LEU A 63 2.64 -9.06 -7.00
N GLU A 64 3.09 -9.24 -8.25
CA GLU A 64 3.62 -10.53 -8.74
C GLU A 64 4.88 -10.93 -7.96
N GLU A 65 5.83 -10.00 -7.79
CA GLU A 65 7.07 -10.25 -7.04
C GLU A 65 6.79 -10.60 -5.58
N LEU A 66 5.81 -9.93 -4.96
CA LEU A 66 5.38 -10.22 -3.59
C LEU A 66 4.73 -11.62 -3.48
N ILE A 67 3.87 -11.99 -4.44
CA ILE A 67 3.26 -13.32 -4.51
C ILE A 67 4.32 -14.40 -4.72
N ASP A 68 5.27 -14.14 -5.62
CA ASP A 68 6.34 -15.06 -5.94
C ASP A 68 7.28 -15.24 -4.75
N ASP A 69 7.60 -14.18 -4.02
CA ASP A 69 8.39 -14.27 -2.78
C ASP A 69 7.68 -15.13 -1.72
N SER A 70 6.39 -14.88 -1.47
CA SER A 70 5.58 -15.70 -0.56
C SER A 70 5.55 -17.18 -1.00
N ARG A 71 5.47 -17.44 -2.31
CA ARG A 71 5.47 -18.79 -2.86
C ARG A 71 6.83 -19.48 -2.68
N ASN A 72 7.90 -18.77 -2.97
CA ASN A 72 9.27 -19.29 -2.95
C ASN A 72 9.76 -19.54 -1.52
N THR A 73 9.26 -18.76 -0.56
CA THR A 73 9.59 -18.92 0.86
C THR A 73 8.66 -19.91 1.56
N TRP A 74 7.55 -20.34 0.94
CA TRP A 74 6.54 -21.19 1.57
C TRP A 74 7.12 -22.45 2.23
N ASP A 75 8.10 -23.09 1.59
CA ASP A 75 8.71 -24.34 2.09
C ASP A 75 9.76 -24.13 3.20
N GLN A 76 10.12 -22.89 3.50
CA GLN A 76 11.05 -22.54 4.57
C GLN A 76 10.40 -22.69 5.96
N ASN A 77 11.19 -22.64 7.02
CA ASN A 77 10.69 -22.77 8.40
C ASN A 77 9.75 -21.62 8.78
N ASP A 78 10.01 -20.43 8.24
CA ASP A 78 9.23 -19.22 8.51
C ASP A 78 8.97 -18.50 7.18
N PRO A 79 7.91 -18.90 6.44
CA PRO A 79 7.61 -18.34 5.14
C PRO A 79 7.11 -16.90 5.24
N THR A 80 7.36 -16.15 4.17
CA THR A 80 6.83 -14.80 4.01
C THR A 80 5.37 -14.86 3.56
N VAL A 81 4.55 -14.00 4.14
CA VAL A 81 3.14 -13.80 3.79
C VAL A 81 2.86 -12.32 3.54
N LEU A 82 1.84 -12.05 2.74
CA LEU A 82 1.40 -10.69 2.44
C LEU A 82 0.42 -10.25 3.51
N THR A 83 0.70 -9.14 4.18
CA THR A 83 -0.14 -8.59 5.26
C THR A 83 -0.72 -7.25 4.85
N PHE A 84 -1.99 -7.04 5.19
CA PHE A 84 -2.70 -5.79 4.94
C PHE A 84 -2.89 -5.02 6.24
N SER A 85 -2.40 -3.79 6.27
CA SER A 85 -2.58 -2.87 7.39
C SER A 85 -3.73 -1.89 7.09
N PRO A 86 -4.64 -1.61 8.05
CA PRO A 86 -4.67 -2.07 9.45
C PRO A 86 -5.50 -3.35 9.67
N THR A 87 -6.03 -3.97 8.62
CA THR A 87 -7.01 -5.07 8.73
C THR A 87 -6.42 -6.37 9.30
N SER A 88 -5.09 -6.50 9.33
CA SER A 88 -4.38 -7.73 9.75
C SER A 88 -4.83 -8.96 8.95
N GLU A 89 -5.25 -8.73 7.71
CA GLU A 89 -5.54 -9.79 6.74
C GLU A 89 -4.24 -10.29 6.15
N VAL A 90 -4.19 -11.60 5.88
CA VAL A 90 -3.00 -12.28 5.40
C VAL A 90 -3.29 -13.06 4.13
N VAL A 91 -2.40 -12.96 3.16
CA VAL A 91 -2.40 -13.76 1.93
C VAL A 91 -1.09 -14.52 1.82
N ALA A 92 -1.17 -15.82 1.56
CA ALA A 92 -0.02 -16.67 1.31
C ALA A 92 -0.19 -17.46 0.02
N ALA A 93 0.90 -17.67 -0.71
CA ALA A 93 0.91 -18.52 -1.88
C ALA A 93 1.29 -19.96 -1.48
N VAL A 94 0.30 -20.84 -1.37
CA VAL A 94 0.45 -22.21 -0.86
C VAL A 94 0.24 -23.20 -2.00
N ASN A 95 1.26 -23.97 -2.35
CA ASN A 95 1.22 -24.97 -3.43
C ASN A 95 0.75 -24.42 -4.79
N GLY A 96 1.03 -23.14 -5.08
CA GLY A 96 0.61 -22.47 -6.31
C GLY A 96 -0.74 -21.75 -6.23
N ASP A 97 -1.53 -21.98 -5.18
CA ASP A 97 -2.80 -21.29 -4.95
C ASP A 97 -2.63 -20.13 -3.96
N LEU A 98 -3.29 -19.01 -4.22
CA LEU A 98 -3.36 -17.91 -3.26
C LEU A 98 -4.43 -18.20 -2.20
N ARG A 99 -4.03 -18.15 -0.94
CA ARG A 99 -4.91 -18.34 0.21
C ARG A 99 -4.98 -17.07 1.01
N TYR A 100 -6.20 -16.68 1.33
CA TYR A 100 -6.54 -15.48 2.07
C TYR A 100 -7.12 -15.86 3.44
N ARG A 101 -6.73 -15.09 4.47
CA ARG A 101 -7.21 -15.23 5.84
C ARG A 101 -7.46 -13.84 6.42
N SER A 102 -8.65 -13.64 6.97
CA SER A 102 -8.99 -12.43 7.72
C SER A 102 -9.27 -12.74 9.20
N PRO A 103 -9.16 -11.75 10.10
CA PRO A 103 -9.46 -11.95 11.52
C PRO A 103 -10.93 -12.31 11.78
N GLN A 104 -11.81 -12.02 10.81
CA GLN A 104 -13.24 -12.28 10.88
C GLN A 104 -13.60 -13.69 10.37
N GLN A 105 -12.64 -14.41 9.79
CA GLN A 105 -12.83 -15.72 9.19
C GLN A 105 -12.09 -16.81 9.98
N ASP A 106 -12.84 -17.83 10.39
CA ASP A 106 -12.31 -19.01 11.09
C ASP A 106 -11.63 -20.03 10.15
N SER A 107 -11.71 -19.82 8.84
CA SER A 107 -11.05 -20.66 7.82
C SER A 107 -10.36 -19.80 6.77
N TRP A 108 -9.32 -20.35 6.16
CA TRP A 108 -8.69 -19.76 4.99
C TRP A 108 -9.60 -19.96 3.76
N ASN A 109 -9.52 -19.04 2.81
CA ASN A 109 -10.26 -19.10 1.56
C ASN A 109 -9.29 -19.01 0.37
N THR A 110 -9.62 -19.67 -0.74
CA THR A 110 -8.89 -19.44 -1.99
C THR A 110 -9.29 -18.07 -2.55
N ILE A 111 -8.30 -17.25 -2.90
CA ILE A 111 -8.51 -15.96 -3.55
C ILE A 111 -7.92 -15.98 -4.96
N SER A 112 -8.60 -15.42 -5.95
CA SER A 112 -8.00 -15.27 -7.28
C SER A 112 -7.08 -14.05 -7.31
N LYS A 113 -6.13 -14.00 -8.26
CA LYS A 113 -5.31 -12.78 -8.46
C LYS A 113 -6.16 -11.55 -8.74
N ALA A 114 -7.24 -11.69 -9.52
CA ALA A 114 -8.14 -10.59 -9.84
C ALA A 114 -8.91 -10.06 -8.61
N ASP A 115 -9.29 -10.95 -7.69
CA ASP A 115 -9.93 -10.57 -6.43
C ASP A 115 -8.92 -9.89 -5.49
N LEU A 116 -7.68 -10.39 -5.45
CA LEU A 116 -6.60 -9.76 -4.71
C LEU A 116 -6.29 -8.35 -5.24
N GLU A 117 -6.22 -8.17 -6.57
CA GLU A 117 -6.06 -6.85 -7.20
C GLU A 117 -7.23 -5.91 -6.89
N SER A 118 -8.45 -6.45 -6.83
CA SER A 118 -9.62 -5.69 -6.41
C SER A 118 -9.53 -5.29 -4.95
N HIS A 119 -9.04 -6.18 -4.08
CA HIS A 119 -8.80 -5.93 -2.66
C HIS A 119 -7.75 -4.83 -2.44
N LEU A 120 -6.71 -4.74 -3.28
CA LEU A 120 -5.71 -3.66 -3.21
C LEU A 120 -6.34 -2.26 -3.29
N ARG A 121 -7.42 -2.11 -4.06
CA ARG A 121 -8.11 -0.83 -4.24
C ARG A 121 -8.83 -0.36 -2.98
N THR A 122 -9.19 -1.30 -2.09
CA THR A 122 -9.93 -1.01 -0.86
C THR A 122 -9.06 -1.07 0.39
N ALA A 123 -8.14 -2.04 0.45
CA ALA A 123 -7.28 -2.29 1.62
C ALA A 123 -5.88 -1.66 1.50
N GLY A 124 -5.50 -1.17 0.33
CA GLY A 124 -4.17 -0.63 0.07
C GLY A 124 -3.15 -1.69 -0.36
N TYR A 125 -1.89 -1.28 -0.48
CA TYR A 125 -0.82 -2.16 -0.92
C TYR A 125 -0.32 -3.03 0.25
N PRO A 126 -0.20 -4.36 0.07
CA PRO A 126 0.29 -5.24 1.12
C PRO A 126 1.78 -5.06 1.34
N THR A 127 2.22 -5.48 2.52
CA THR A 127 3.63 -5.64 2.89
C THR A 127 3.94 -7.11 3.12
N THR A 128 5.17 -7.53 2.84
CA THR A 128 5.67 -8.87 3.19
C THR A 128 6.09 -8.93 4.65
N GLN A 129 5.65 -9.95 5.36
CA GLN A 129 5.98 -10.19 6.76
C GLN A 129 6.18 -11.69 7.00
N LEU A 130 7.02 -12.07 7.96
CA LEU A 130 7.18 -13.47 8.33
C LEU A 130 5.89 -13.98 8.98
N ILE A 131 5.49 -15.21 8.68
CA ILE A 131 4.27 -15.78 9.25
C ILE A 131 4.32 -15.82 10.78
N SER A 132 5.50 -16.04 11.37
CA SER A 132 5.71 -16.03 12.83
C SER A 132 5.44 -14.68 13.51
N GLU A 133 5.48 -13.59 12.74
CA GLU A 133 5.17 -12.23 13.20
C GLU A 133 3.69 -11.88 13.00
N THR A 134 2.92 -12.77 12.38
CA THR A 134 1.47 -12.63 12.21
C THR A 134 0.72 -13.45 13.29
N PRO A 135 -0.57 -13.19 13.54
CA PRO A 135 -1.36 -14.00 14.47
C PRO A 135 -1.78 -15.38 13.91
N TYR A 136 -1.29 -15.77 12.73
CA TYR A 136 -1.67 -17.02 12.05
C TYR A 136 -0.49 -17.97 11.93
N ASP A 137 -0.77 -19.26 11.98
CA ASP A 137 0.24 -20.30 11.79
C ASP A 137 0.26 -20.83 10.36
N ARG A 138 1.41 -21.39 9.95
CA ARG A 138 1.54 -22.07 8.64
C ARG A 138 0.47 -23.15 8.46
N THR A 139 0.08 -23.83 9.54
CA THR A 139 -0.97 -24.85 9.55
C THR A 139 -2.34 -24.27 9.20
N ASP A 140 -2.65 -23.06 9.65
CA ASP A 140 -3.93 -22.39 9.39
C ASP A 140 -4.10 -22.03 7.92
N LEU A 141 -2.99 -21.86 7.21
CA LEU A 141 -2.94 -21.59 5.78
C LEU A 141 -2.65 -22.85 4.96
N ALA A 142 -2.07 -23.90 5.53
CA ALA A 142 -1.71 -25.15 4.83
C ALA A 142 -2.80 -26.22 4.83
N GLN A 143 -3.66 -26.27 5.87
CA GLN A 143 -4.72 -27.28 5.97
C GLN A 143 -5.55 -27.31 4.68
N ARG A 144 -5.94 -28.47 4.14
CA ARG A 144 -6.98 -28.51 3.10
C ARG A 144 -8.29 -28.13 3.79
N GLY A 145 -9.00 -27.13 3.29
CA GLY A 145 -10.33 -26.79 3.75
C GLY A 145 -11.14 -28.06 3.64
N ALA A 146 -11.59 -28.56 4.78
CA ALA A 146 -12.53 -29.66 4.79
C ALA A 146 -13.80 -29.10 4.12
N ASN A 147 -13.96 -29.38 2.83
CA ASN A 147 -15.24 -29.26 2.16
C ASN A 147 -16.23 -30.07 2.99
N ARG A 148 -17.15 -29.39 3.66
CA ARG A 148 -18.28 -30.01 4.32
C ARG A 148 -19.56 -29.36 3.84
#